data_AF-A0A8T4N7V5-F1
#
_entry.id   AF-A0A8T4N7V5-F1
#
_cell.length_a   1.000
_cell.length_b   1.000
_cell.length_c   1.000
_cell.angle_alpha   90.00
_cell.angle_beta   90.00
_cell.angle_gamma   90.00
#
_symmetry.space_group_name_H-M   'P 1'
#
loop_
_entity.id
_entity.type
_entity.pdbx_description
1 polymer ?
#
loop_
_entity_poly.entity_id
_entity_poly.type
_entity_poly.pdbx_seq_one_letter_code
_entity_poly.pdbx_strand_id
1 'polypeptide(L)'
;MLEELPILFTTEENLILTLAFFTTVIILYSIFVFYFYRFLAKKNIIELNLNQYNQYENPALIKIFAGVFYIIEYIILLPVLTFFWFGVLAILTLLLAKGIAVKTILLIAAALVTSIRVTSFVSEDLAKDLAKMVPFTLLAIAISTAGFFEIPLFFYRISEIPSLFSNVPYYLLFIVIIELIMRIAEFVQATLKPSNTTENETLFEEETE
;
A
#
# COMPACT_ATOMS: atom_id res chain seq x y z
N MET A 1 13.74 9.35 -33.14
CA MET A 1 12.28 9.50 -32.91
C MET A 1 11.92 9.97 -31.50
N LEU A 2 12.58 9.47 -30.43
CA LEU A 2 12.36 9.98 -29.06
C LEU A 2 13.11 11.30 -28.76
N GLU A 3 14.11 11.67 -29.55
CA GLU A 3 14.91 12.89 -29.36
C GLU A 3 14.20 14.19 -29.76
N GLU A 4 13.16 14.12 -30.61
CA GLU A 4 12.38 15.31 -31.02
C GLU A 4 11.14 15.56 -30.15
N LEU A 5 10.78 14.59 -29.30
CA LEU A 5 9.66 14.73 -28.38
C LEU A 5 9.76 15.99 -27.49
N PRO A 6 10.92 16.32 -26.89
CA PRO A 6 11.06 17.51 -26.04
C PRO A 6 10.84 18.82 -26.80
N ILE A 7 11.26 18.87 -28.07
CA ILE A 7 11.24 20.07 -28.91
C ILE A 7 9.79 20.47 -29.26
N LEU A 8 8.90 19.48 -29.38
CA LEU A 8 7.47 19.65 -29.65
C LEU A 8 6.71 20.33 -28.49
N PHE A 9 7.18 20.19 -27.24
CA PHE A 9 6.53 20.74 -26.03
C PHE A 9 7.13 22.07 -25.55
N THR A 10 8.23 22.54 -26.16
CA THR A 10 8.98 23.73 -25.70
C THR A 10 8.67 25.02 -26.47
N THR A 11 7.93 24.97 -27.57
CA THR A 11 7.53 26.17 -28.31
C THR A 11 6.25 26.76 -27.71
N GLU A 12 6.18 28.09 -27.52
CA GLU A 12 4.99 28.77 -26.98
C GLU A 12 3.72 28.50 -27.79
N GLU A 13 3.85 28.10 -29.06
CA GLU A 13 2.74 27.78 -29.95
C GLU A 13 1.95 26.52 -29.56
N ASN A 14 2.48 25.67 -28.67
CA ASN A 14 1.87 24.38 -28.29
C ASN A 14 1.41 24.30 -26.82
N LEU A 15 1.07 25.43 -26.19
CA LEU A 15 0.57 25.48 -24.80
C LEU A 15 -0.53 24.44 -24.51
N ILE A 16 -1.48 24.27 -25.44
CA ILE A 16 -2.59 23.32 -25.31
C ILE A 16 -2.07 21.87 -25.26
N LEU A 17 -1.09 21.54 -26.09
CA LEU A 17 -0.51 20.20 -26.19
C LEU A 17 0.35 19.89 -24.95
N THR A 18 1.08 20.87 -24.44
CA THR A 18 1.82 20.76 -23.16
C THR A 18 0.87 20.60 -21.97
N LEU A 19 -0.21 21.40 -21.90
CA LEU A 19 -1.23 21.26 -20.87
C LEU A 19 -1.91 19.88 -20.92
N ALA A 20 -2.28 19.42 -22.11
CA ALA A 20 -2.87 18.10 -22.31
C ALA A 20 -1.93 16.99 -21.83
N PHE A 21 -0.64 17.05 -22.18
CA PHE A 21 0.36 16.07 -21.74
C PHE A 21 0.47 15.99 -20.22
N PHE A 22 0.68 17.13 -19.54
CA PHE A 22 0.79 17.13 -18.07
C PHE A 22 -0.52 16.66 -17.40
N THR A 23 -1.67 17.08 -17.91
CA THR A 23 -2.98 16.63 -17.42
C THR A 23 -3.11 15.11 -17.53
N THR A 24 -2.75 14.52 -18.68
CA THR A 24 -2.76 13.07 -18.88
C THR A 24 -1.82 12.35 -17.91
N VAL A 25 -0.60 12.83 -17.72
CA VAL A 25 0.36 12.23 -16.77
C VAL A 25 -0.18 12.27 -15.33
N ILE A 26 -0.77 13.39 -14.91
CA ILE A 26 -1.35 13.55 -13.57
C ILE A 26 -2.54 12.60 -13.37
N ILE A 27 -3.43 12.47 -14.37
CA ILE A 27 -4.56 11.54 -14.31
C ILE A 27 -4.07 10.09 -14.18
N LEU A 28 -3.14 9.66 -15.05
CA LEU A 28 -2.60 8.30 -15.01
C LEU A 28 -1.91 8.00 -13.67
N TYR A 29 -1.10 8.94 -13.17
CA TYR A 29 -0.44 8.80 -11.88
C TYR A 29 -1.46 8.73 -10.73
N SER A 30 -2.48 9.59 -10.73
CA SER A 30 -3.51 9.61 -9.69
C SER A 30 -4.35 8.34 -9.67
N ILE A 31 -4.70 7.79 -10.84
CA ILE A 31 -5.38 6.49 -10.96
C ILE A 31 -4.48 5.38 -10.39
N PHE A 32 -3.21 5.36 -10.76
CA PHE A 32 -2.26 4.39 -10.20
C PHE A 32 -2.18 4.49 -8.67
N VAL A 33 -2.03 5.70 -8.11
CA VAL A 33 -2.01 5.93 -6.67
C VAL A 33 -3.31 5.46 -6.02
N PHE A 34 -4.46 5.68 -6.67
CA PHE A 34 -5.76 5.26 -6.16
C PHE A 34 -5.84 3.76 -5.90
N TYR A 35 -5.37 2.95 -6.83
CA TYR A 35 -5.31 1.50 -6.62
C TYR A 35 -4.23 1.14 -5.60
N PHE A 36 -3.02 1.68 -5.75
CA PHE A 36 -1.88 1.43 -4.86
C PHE A 36 -2.25 1.60 -3.38
N TYR A 37 -2.80 2.77 -2.99
CA TYR A 37 -3.05 3.06 -1.58
C TYR A 37 -4.14 2.14 -1.01
N ARG A 38 -5.18 1.80 -1.80
CA ARG A 38 -6.26 0.92 -1.35
C ARG A 38 -5.79 -0.50 -1.13
N PHE A 39 -4.89 -0.99 -1.96
CA PHE A 39 -4.34 -2.34 -1.77
C PHE A 39 -3.42 -2.40 -0.55
N LEU A 40 -2.56 -1.40 -0.35
CA LEU A 40 -1.60 -1.39 0.75
C LEU A 40 -2.27 -1.20 2.13
N ALA A 41 -3.32 -0.38 2.19
CA ALA A 41 -4.03 -0.01 3.41
C ALA A 41 -5.05 -1.05 3.91
N LYS A 42 -5.40 -2.06 3.10
CA LYS A 42 -6.31 -3.12 3.51
C LYS A 42 -5.70 -3.96 4.62
N LYS A 43 -6.43 -4.14 5.72
CA LYS A 43 -5.99 -5.02 6.82
C LYS A 43 -5.93 -6.47 6.36
N ASN A 44 -7.02 -6.93 5.72
CA ASN A 44 -7.16 -8.28 5.15
C ASN A 44 -7.54 -8.18 3.67
N ILE A 45 -6.97 -9.04 2.82
CA ILE A 45 -7.25 -8.99 1.36
C ILE A 45 -8.52 -9.79 1.05
N ILE A 46 -8.71 -10.93 1.73
CA ILE A 46 -9.86 -11.80 1.56
C ILE A 46 -10.62 -11.82 2.89
N GLU A 47 -11.92 -11.57 2.82
CA GLU A 47 -12.82 -11.74 3.96
C GLU A 47 -13.21 -13.21 4.06
N LEU A 48 -12.49 -13.97 4.89
CA LEU A 48 -12.78 -15.39 5.09
C LEU A 48 -14.09 -15.54 5.91
N ASN A 49 -15.22 -15.73 5.23
CA ASN A 49 -16.49 -16.03 5.90
C ASN A 49 -16.57 -17.53 6.25
N LEU A 50 -16.26 -17.88 7.50
CA LEU A 50 -16.30 -19.28 7.96
C LEU A 50 -17.72 -19.82 8.14
N ASN A 51 -18.73 -18.96 8.30
CA ASN A 51 -20.11 -19.36 8.57
C ASN A 51 -20.79 -20.00 7.36
N GLN A 52 -20.33 -19.68 6.15
CA GLN A 52 -20.87 -20.29 4.92
C GLN A 52 -20.56 -21.78 4.79
N TYR A 53 -19.62 -22.32 5.57
CA TYR A 53 -19.23 -23.72 5.50
C TYR A 53 -19.81 -24.59 6.63
N ASN A 54 -20.64 -24.01 7.50
CA ASN A 54 -21.24 -24.73 8.63
C ASN A 54 -22.43 -25.64 8.24
N GLN A 55 -22.80 -25.67 6.95
CA GLN A 55 -23.93 -26.47 6.42
C GLN A 55 -23.53 -27.85 5.86
N TYR A 56 -22.24 -28.19 5.83
CA TYR A 56 -21.75 -29.41 5.20
C TYR A 56 -21.52 -30.55 6.19
N GLU A 57 -21.75 -31.77 5.72
CA GLU A 57 -21.81 -33.02 6.52
C GLU A 57 -20.54 -33.37 7.30
N ASN A 58 -19.38 -32.78 6.98
CA ASN A 58 -18.11 -33.11 7.62
C ASN A 58 -17.38 -31.87 8.22
N PRO A 59 -17.75 -31.44 9.44
CA PRO A 59 -17.27 -30.20 10.05
C PRO A 59 -15.76 -30.18 10.35
N ALA A 60 -15.10 -31.33 10.44
CA ALA A 60 -13.66 -31.42 10.72
C ALA A 60 -12.80 -31.03 9.50
N LEU A 61 -13.13 -31.54 8.31
CA LEU A 61 -12.38 -31.25 7.08
C LEU A 61 -12.45 -29.77 6.73
N ILE A 62 -13.62 -29.16 6.91
CA ILE A 62 -13.84 -27.74 6.62
C ILE A 62 -13.02 -26.83 7.53
N LYS A 63 -12.95 -27.16 8.82
CA LYS A 63 -12.09 -26.43 9.77
C LYS A 63 -10.61 -26.54 9.39
N ILE A 64 -10.16 -27.70 8.91
CA ILE A 64 -8.78 -27.89 8.43
C ILE A 64 -8.52 -27.04 7.18
N PHE A 65 -9.39 -27.10 6.17
CA PHE A 65 -9.24 -26.29 4.96
C PHE A 65 -9.27 -24.79 5.27
N ALA A 66 -10.17 -24.34 6.14
CA ALA A 66 -10.22 -22.97 6.63
C ALA A 66 -8.90 -22.54 7.30
N GLY A 67 -8.34 -23.39 8.17
CA GLY A 67 -7.04 -23.14 8.79
C GLY A 67 -5.89 -23.05 7.78
N VAL A 68 -5.89 -23.92 6.77
CA VAL A 68 -4.90 -23.89 5.67
C VAL A 68 -5.02 -22.61 4.84
N PHE A 69 -6.24 -22.21 4.45
CA PHE A 69 -6.46 -20.96 3.74
C PHE A 69 -6.03 -19.74 4.56
N TYR A 70 -6.33 -19.75 5.87
CA TYR A 70 -5.85 -18.72 6.79
C TYR A 70 -4.33 -18.62 6.80
N ILE A 71 -3.62 -19.76 6.93
CA ILE A 71 -2.15 -19.78 6.91
C ILE A 71 -1.61 -19.24 5.58
N ILE A 72 -2.14 -19.70 4.45
CA ILE A 72 -1.66 -19.27 3.12
C ILE A 72 -1.89 -17.77 2.93
N GLU A 73 -3.07 -17.26 3.27
CA GLU A 73 -3.39 -15.84 3.09
C GLU A 73 -2.52 -14.96 3.99
N TYR A 74 -2.52 -15.24 5.29
CA TYR A 74 -1.96 -14.32 6.28
C TYR A 74 -0.46 -14.47 6.48
N ILE A 75 0.10 -15.67 6.33
CA ILE A 75 1.53 -15.93 6.54
C ILE A 75 2.32 -15.81 5.23
N ILE A 76 1.70 -16.07 4.07
CA ILE A 76 2.41 -16.07 2.78
C ILE A 76 1.96 -14.90 1.90
N LEU A 77 0.67 -14.83 1.56
CA LEU A 77 0.17 -13.91 0.54
C LEU A 77 0.34 -12.45 0.97
N LEU A 78 0.03 -12.12 2.22
CA LEU A 78 0.19 -10.77 2.74
C LEU A 78 1.64 -10.28 2.76
N PRO A 79 2.62 -10.99 3.35
CA PRO A 79 4.03 -10.62 3.24
C PRO A 79 4.50 -10.39 1.82
N VAL A 80 4.08 -11.24 0.87
CA VAL A 80 4.42 -11.08 -0.55
C VAL A 80 3.79 -9.82 -1.15
N LEU A 81 2.52 -9.54 -0.82
CA LEU A 81 1.85 -8.33 -1.31
C LEU A 81 2.49 -7.08 -0.71
N THR A 82 2.76 -7.07 0.59
CA THR A 82 3.44 -5.97 1.27
C THR A 82 4.85 -5.76 0.71
N PHE A 83 5.57 -6.84 0.40
CA PHE A 83 6.86 -6.79 -0.27
C PHE A 83 6.76 -6.09 -1.64
N PHE A 84 5.82 -6.53 -2.46
CA PHE A 84 5.60 -5.97 -3.79
C PHE A 84 5.33 -4.46 -3.71
N TRP A 85 4.40 -4.03 -2.84
CA TRP A 85 4.06 -2.61 -2.70
C TRP A 85 5.15 -1.79 -2.04
N PHE A 86 5.92 -2.36 -1.10
CA PHE A 86 7.12 -1.74 -0.57
C PHE A 86 8.14 -1.44 -1.68
N GLY A 87 8.39 -2.41 -2.57
CA GLY A 87 9.26 -2.21 -3.72
C GLY A 87 8.76 -1.10 -4.65
N VAL A 88 7.46 -1.11 -4.96
CA VAL A 88 6.82 -0.05 -5.75
C VAL A 88 7.01 1.33 -5.11
N LEU A 89 6.77 1.48 -3.81
CA LEU A 89 6.93 2.74 -3.10
C LEU A 89 8.39 3.20 -3.05
N ALA A 90 9.32 2.28 -2.82
CA ALA A 90 10.75 2.56 -2.81
C ALA A 90 11.24 3.01 -4.19
N ILE A 91 10.78 2.37 -5.27
CA ILE A 91 11.10 2.77 -6.64
C ILE A 91 10.51 4.15 -6.95
N LEU A 92 9.24 4.40 -6.62
CA LEU A 92 8.62 5.73 -6.80
C LEU A 92 9.42 6.80 -6.06
N THR A 93 9.83 6.52 -4.83
CA THR A 93 10.61 7.46 -4.02
C THR A 93 12.02 7.65 -4.57
N LEU A 94 12.68 6.59 -5.06
CA LEU A 94 14.00 6.70 -5.70
C LEU A 94 13.96 7.57 -6.95
N LEU A 95 12.96 7.36 -7.80
CA LEU A 95 12.81 8.10 -9.05
C LEU A 95 12.44 9.57 -8.80
N LEU A 96 11.62 9.85 -7.78
CA LEU A 96 11.08 11.19 -7.54
C LEU A 96 11.85 11.99 -6.47
N ALA A 97 12.60 11.36 -5.57
CA ALA A 97 13.36 12.08 -4.55
C ALA A 97 14.81 12.30 -5.01
N LYS A 98 15.14 13.51 -5.45
CA LYS A 98 16.49 13.88 -5.88
C LYS A 98 17.47 13.95 -4.69
N GLY A 99 18.69 13.44 -4.87
CA GLY A 99 19.79 13.58 -3.90
C GLY A 99 19.71 12.72 -2.64
N ILE A 100 18.68 11.88 -2.49
CA ILE A 100 18.58 10.95 -1.35
C ILE A 100 19.31 9.64 -1.67
N ALA A 101 20.08 9.14 -0.71
CA ALA A 101 20.77 7.86 -0.80
C ALA A 101 19.80 6.68 -0.76
N VAL A 102 20.12 5.61 -1.51
CA VAL A 102 19.32 4.38 -1.64
C VAL A 102 18.93 3.78 -0.29
N LYS A 103 19.86 3.74 0.68
CA LYS A 103 19.59 3.22 2.04
C LYS A 103 18.52 4.02 2.77
N THR A 104 18.54 5.35 2.64
CA THR A 104 17.55 6.23 3.26
C THR A 104 16.19 6.09 2.59
N ILE A 105 16.15 5.91 1.27
CA ILE A 105 14.91 5.63 0.53
C ILE A 105 14.26 4.33 1.03
N LEU A 106 15.05 3.25 1.16
CA LEU A 106 14.56 1.98 1.68
C LEU A 106 14.05 2.12 3.12
N LEU A 107 14.76 2.86 3.98
CA LEU A 107 14.35 3.13 5.35
C LEU A 107 13.01 3.87 5.41
N ILE A 108 12.85 4.95 4.64
CA ILE A 108 11.61 5.74 4.59
C ILE A 108 10.46 4.88 4.06
N ALA A 109 10.67 4.16 2.95
CA ALA A 109 9.65 3.31 2.36
C ALA A 109 9.23 2.18 3.32
N ALA A 110 10.18 1.56 4.03
CA ALA A 110 9.89 0.51 4.99
C ALA A 110 9.14 1.05 6.20
N ALA A 111 9.61 2.15 6.80
CA ALA A 111 8.95 2.79 7.94
C ALA A 111 7.51 3.21 7.59
N LEU A 112 7.31 3.77 6.40
CA LEU A 112 5.98 4.17 5.93
C LEU A 112 5.08 2.96 5.69
N VAL A 113 5.56 1.94 4.98
CA VAL A 113 4.81 0.70 4.75
C VAL A 113 4.42 0.06 6.09
N THR A 114 5.36 -0.12 7.01
CA THR A 114 5.07 -0.65 8.34
C THR A 114 4.03 0.20 9.06
N SER A 115 4.14 1.53 9.02
CA SER A 115 3.17 2.43 9.65
C SER A 115 1.77 2.26 9.06
N ILE A 116 1.65 2.14 7.74
CA ILE A 116 0.37 1.88 7.05
C ILE A 116 -0.22 0.53 7.46
N ARG A 117 0.62 -0.51 7.54
CA ARG A 117 0.20 -1.85 7.98
C ARG A 117 -0.31 -1.82 9.41
N VAL A 118 0.43 -1.22 10.33
CA VAL A 118 0.03 -1.10 11.74
C VAL A 118 -1.26 -0.29 11.88
N THR A 119 -1.38 0.84 11.19
CA THR A 119 -2.59 1.67 11.27
C THR A 119 -3.81 1.01 10.63
N SER A 120 -3.65 0.06 9.70
CA SER A 120 -4.79 -0.70 9.15
C SER A 120 -5.52 -1.54 10.21
N PHE A 121 -4.85 -1.91 11.31
CA PHE A 121 -5.48 -2.57 12.46
C PHE A 121 -6.26 -1.61 13.35
N VAL A 122 -6.01 -0.30 13.24
CA VAL A 122 -6.72 0.76 13.99
C VAL A 122 -7.87 1.31 13.17
N SER A 123 -7.58 1.76 11.94
CA SER A 123 -8.55 2.28 10.99
C SER A 123 -7.97 2.17 9.57
N GLU A 124 -8.70 1.47 8.69
CA GLU A 124 -8.31 1.39 7.28
C GLU A 124 -8.32 2.76 6.60
N ASP A 125 -9.16 3.70 7.04
CA ASP A 125 -9.21 5.04 6.46
C ASP A 125 -7.95 5.85 6.80
N LEU A 126 -7.47 5.73 8.05
CA LEU A 126 -6.17 6.31 8.43
C LEU A 126 -5.03 5.69 7.64
N ALA A 127 -5.04 4.37 7.44
CA ALA A 127 -4.04 3.67 6.64
C ALA A 127 -4.07 4.13 5.17
N LYS A 128 -5.26 4.35 4.60
CA LYS A 128 -5.44 4.89 3.23
C LYS A 128 -4.87 6.30 3.11
N ASP A 129 -5.12 7.15 4.10
CA ASP A 129 -4.62 8.52 4.13
C ASP A 129 -3.10 8.58 4.22
N LEU A 130 -2.51 7.70 5.02
CA LEU A 130 -1.06 7.60 5.14
C LEU A 130 -0.43 7.03 3.85
N ALA A 131 -1.06 6.02 3.24
CA ALA A 131 -0.55 5.35 2.03
C ALA A 131 -0.54 6.26 0.80
N LYS A 132 -1.50 7.18 0.67
CA LYS A 132 -1.56 8.12 -0.46
C LYS A 132 -0.65 9.34 -0.28
N MET A 133 -0.21 9.63 0.95
CA MET A 133 0.53 10.84 1.29
C MET A 133 1.83 10.96 0.50
N VAL A 134 2.69 9.93 0.51
CA VAL A 134 3.99 9.99 -0.17
C VAL A 134 3.85 10.06 -1.69
N PRO A 135 3.07 9.20 -2.37
CA PRO A 135 2.90 9.31 -3.81
C PRO A 135 2.39 10.68 -4.26
N PHE A 136 1.37 11.23 -3.58
CA PHE A 136 0.88 12.57 -3.93
C PHE A 136 1.85 13.69 -3.59
N THR A 137 2.60 13.58 -2.50
CA THR A 137 3.65 14.56 -2.16
C THR A 137 4.75 14.54 -3.21
N LEU A 138 5.17 13.35 -3.65
CA LEU A 138 6.17 13.21 -4.70
C LEU A 138 5.67 13.76 -6.04
N LEU A 139 4.39 13.53 -6.39
CA LEU A 139 3.78 14.17 -7.56
C LEU A 139 3.78 15.70 -7.43
N ALA A 140 3.40 16.23 -6.27
CA ALA A 140 3.38 17.68 -6.02
C ALA A 140 4.79 18.29 -6.16
N ILE A 141 5.81 17.64 -5.60
CA ILE A 141 7.22 18.04 -5.77
C ILE A 141 7.62 17.95 -7.24
N ALA A 142 7.23 16.87 -7.93
CA ALA A 142 7.59 16.64 -9.32
C ALA A 142 7.05 17.71 -10.28
N ILE A 143 5.81 18.15 -10.09
CA ILE A 143 5.19 19.18 -10.94
C ILE A 143 5.61 20.61 -10.55
N SER A 144 6.05 20.84 -9.31
CA SER A 144 6.43 22.17 -8.82
C SER A 144 7.93 22.48 -8.93
N THR A 145 8.78 21.46 -9.14
CA THR A 145 10.23 21.63 -9.21
C THR A 145 10.69 21.77 -10.67
N ALA A 146 11.30 22.90 -10.99
CA ALA A 146 11.94 23.10 -12.30
C ALA A 146 13.02 22.03 -12.55
N GLY A 147 13.08 21.50 -13.77
CA GLY A 147 14.05 20.45 -14.13
C GLY A 147 13.77 19.10 -13.48
N PHE A 148 12.59 18.87 -12.87
CA PHE A 148 12.25 17.56 -12.33
C PHE A 148 12.38 16.44 -13.38
N PHE A 149 11.90 16.70 -14.60
CA PHE A 149 11.96 15.79 -15.74
C PHE A 149 13.27 15.90 -16.55
N GLU A 150 14.39 16.19 -15.89
CA GLU A 150 15.71 16.05 -16.53
C GLU A 150 15.95 14.59 -16.89
N ILE A 151 15.78 14.28 -18.18
CA ILE A 151 15.88 12.94 -18.74
C ILE A 151 17.19 12.22 -18.35
N PRO A 152 18.38 12.85 -18.37
CA PRO A 152 19.62 12.18 -17.96
C PRO A 152 19.62 11.74 -16.49
N LEU A 153 19.12 12.59 -15.59
CA LEU A 153 19.04 12.29 -14.16
C LEU A 153 18.02 11.17 -13.88
N PHE A 154 16.90 11.16 -14.60
CA PHE A 154 15.90 10.11 -14.50
C PHE A 154 16.47 8.73 -14.89
N PHE A 155 17.20 8.64 -16.01
CA PHE A 155 17.86 7.39 -16.41
C PHE A 155 18.97 6.96 -15.44
N TYR A 156 19.72 7.91 -14.88
CA TYR A 156 20.67 7.63 -13.81
C TYR A 156 19.98 6.99 -12.61
N ARG A 157 18.85 7.54 -12.15
CA ARG A 157 18.06 6.97 -11.04
C ARG A 157 17.51 5.57 -11.35
N ILE A 158 17.11 5.31 -12.59
CA ILE A 158 16.69 3.96 -13.02
C ILE A 158 17.83 2.95 -12.85
N SER A 159 19.07 3.35 -13.16
CA SER A 159 20.23 2.46 -13.01
C SER A 159 20.54 2.09 -11.56
N GLU A 160 20.02 2.86 -10.58
CA GLU A 160 20.14 2.57 -9.15
C GLU A 160 19.09 1.56 -8.66
N ILE A 161 18.02 1.26 -9.41
CA ILE A 161 16.96 0.34 -8.98
C ILE A 161 17.50 -1.04 -8.55
N PRO A 162 18.42 -1.70 -9.27
CA PRO A 162 19.00 -2.97 -8.83
C PRO A 162 19.65 -2.91 -7.45
N SER A 163 20.21 -1.77 -7.07
CA SER A 163 20.87 -1.60 -5.76
C SER A 163 19.87 -1.61 -4.60
N LEU A 164 18.58 -1.34 -4.84
CA LEU A 164 17.52 -1.46 -3.83
C LEU A 164 17.47 -2.89 -3.29
N PHE A 165 17.53 -3.89 -4.17
CA PHE A 165 17.35 -5.31 -3.83
C PHE A 165 18.45 -5.88 -2.93
N SER A 166 19.61 -5.24 -2.84
CA SER A 166 20.72 -5.72 -2.00
C SER A 166 20.43 -5.63 -0.50
N ASN A 167 19.62 -4.65 -0.07
CA ASN A 167 19.31 -4.44 1.36
C ASN A 167 17.83 -4.69 1.70
N VAL A 168 16.99 -4.88 0.68
CA VAL A 168 15.56 -5.19 0.80
C VAL A 168 15.22 -6.29 1.82
N PRO A 169 15.96 -7.41 1.93
CA PRO A 169 15.57 -8.51 2.84
C PRO A 169 15.44 -8.09 4.31
N TYR A 170 16.31 -7.20 4.80
CA TYR A 170 16.28 -6.73 6.20
C TYR A 170 15.02 -5.92 6.50
N TYR A 171 14.65 -5.02 5.58
CA TYR A 171 13.44 -4.21 5.70
C TYR A 171 12.18 -5.06 5.57
N LEU A 172 12.17 -6.02 4.65
CA LEU A 172 11.06 -6.96 4.49
C LEU A 172 10.85 -7.78 5.76
N LEU A 173 11.92 -8.35 6.32
CA LEU A 173 11.85 -9.12 7.55
C LEU A 173 11.24 -8.29 8.69
N PHE A 174 11.67 -7.03 8.84
CA PHE A 174 11.10 -6.12 9.82
C PHE A 174 9.59 -5.90 9.63
N ILE A 175 9.15 -5.61 8.40
CA ILE A 175 7.73 -5.40 8.08
C ILE A 175 6.91 -6.65 8.43
N VAL A 176 7.41 -7.84 8.07
CA VAL A 176 6.73 -9.12 8.34
C VAL A 176 6.65 -9.39 9.84
N ILE A 177 7.72 -9.14 10.61
CA ILE A 177 7.71 -9.33 12.06
C ILE A 177 6.64 -8.43 12.71
N ILE A 178 6.59 -7.15 12.34
CA ILE A 178 5.59 -6.23 12.90
C ILE A 178 4.17 -6.64 12.51
N GLU A 179 3.95 -7.03 11.25
CA GLU A 179 2.66 -7.53 10.79
C GLU A 179 2.21 -8.74 11.62
N LEU A 180 3.09 -9.71 11.86
CA LEU A 180 2.79 -10.88 12.69
C LEU A 180 2.46 -10.50 14.14
N ILE A 181 3.19 -9.56 14.72
CA ILE A 181 2.91 -9.04 16.08
C ILE A 181 1.49 -8.46 16.15
N MET A 182 1.12 -7.63 15.17
CA MET A 182 -0.22 -7.02 15.13
C MET A 182 -1.33 -8.07 14.98
N ARG A 183 -1.10 -9.10 14.16
CA ARG A 183 -2.06 -10.20 13.97
C ARG A 183 -2.27 -11.03 15.24
N ILE A 184 -1.17 -11.34 15.95
CA ILE A 184 -1.26 -12.03 17.23
C ILE A 184 -2.04 -11.17 18.24
N ALA A 185 -1.77 -9.86 18.30
CA ALA A 185 -2.48 -8.96 19.18
C ALA A 185 -3.99 -8.91 18.89
N GLU A 186 -4.39 -8.86 17.62
CA GLU A 186 -5.80 -8.92 17.22
C GLU A 186 -6.46 -10.25 17.62
N PHE A 187 -5.79 -11.38 17.38
CA PHE A 187 -6.30 -12.70 17.77
C PHE A 187 -6.52 -12.83 19.28
N VAL A 188 -5.57 -12.33 20.08
CA VAL A 188 -5.67 -12.31 21.54
C VAL A 188 -6.85 -11.43 21.99
N GLN A 189 -6.99 -10.23 21.43
CA GLN A 189 -8.11 -9.32 21.75
C GLN A 189 -9.46 -9.94 21.39
N ALA A 190 -9.56 -10.59 20.24
CA ALA A 190 -10.79 -11.28 19.82
C ALA A 190 -11.19 -12.42 20.76
N THR A 191 -10.21 -13.14 21.33
CA THR A 191 -10.45 -14.25 22.26
C THR A 191 -10.83 -13.76 23.66
N LEU A 192 -10.33 -12.58 24.09
CA LEU A 192 -10.59 -12.02 25.41
C LEU A 192 -11.90 -11.23 25.51
N LYS A 193 -12.51 -10.81 24.39
CA LYS A 193 -13.76 -10.04 24.39
C LYS A 193 -14.92 -10.98 24.79
N PRO A 194 -15.53 -10.82 25.98
CA PRO A 194 -16.62 -11.70 26.42
C PRO A 194 -17.84 -11.50 25.52
N SER A 195 -18.58 -12.58 25.24
CA SER A 195 -19.74 -12.61 24.33
C SER A 195 -21.00 -11.88 24.84
N ASN A 196 -20.86 -10.87 25.69
CA ASN A 196 -21.96 -10.25 26.43
C ASN A 196 -22.33 -8.86 25.87
N THR A 197 -22.54 -8.75 24.55
CA THR A 197 -22.98 -7.47 23.96
C THR A 197 -24.15 -7.62 22.99
N THR A 198 -24.71 -8.82 22.81
CA THR A 198 -25.87 -9.01 21.92
C THR A 198 -27.22 -8.80 22.63
N GLU A 199 -27.28 -8.70 23.96
CA GLU A 199 -28.55 -8.58 24.70
C GLU A 199 -28.97 -7.14 25.06
N ASN A 200 -28.09 -6.15 24.96
CA ASN A 200 -28.39 -4.81 25.47
C ASN A 200 -28.82 -3.78 24.41
N GLU A 201 -28.70 -4.07 23.11
CA GLU A 201 -29.18 -3.12 22.07
C GLU A 201 -30.67 -3.29 21.74
N THR A 202 -31.26 -4.47 21.97
CA THR A 202 -32.70 -4.70 21.72
C THR A 202 -33.61 -4.16 22.83
N LEU A 203 -33.10 -3.97 24.06
CA LEU A 203 -33.89 -3.46 25.18
C LEU A 203 -34.09 -1.94 25.17
N PHE A 204 -33.23 -1.18 24.47
CA PHE A 204 -33.38 0.28 24.38
C PHE A 204 -34.25 0.74 23.21
N GLU A 205 -34.55 -0.12 22.23
CA GLU A 205 -35.52 0.20 21.16
C GLU A 205 -36.97 -0.09 21.58
N GLU A 206 -37.23 -1.07 22.45
CA GLU A 206 -38.59 -1.41 22.91
C GLU A 206 -39.15 -0.46 23.99
N GLU A 207 -38.33 0.30 24.72
CA GLU A 207 -38.81 1.23 25.76
C GLU A 207 -39.17 2.63 25.24
N THR A 208 -39.11 2.86 23.91
CA THR A 208 -39.41 4.17 23.31
C THR A 208 -40.64 4.22 22.38
N GLU A 209 -41.48 3.18 22.38
CA GLU A 209 -42.83 3.24 21.76
C GLU A 209 -43.92 3.71 22.74
#